data_AF-A0AAN7A5A8-F1
#
_entry.id   AF-A0AAN7A5A8-F1
#
_cell.length_a   1.000
_cell.length_b   1.000
_cell.length_c   1.000
_cell.angle_alpha   90.00
_cell.angle_beta   90.00
_cell.angle_gamma   90.00
#
_symmetry.space_group_name_H-M   'P 1'
#
loop_
_entity.id
_entity.type
_entity.pdbx_description
1 polymer ?
#
loop_
_entity_poly.entity_id
_entity_poly.type
_entity_poly.pdbx_seq_one_letter_code
_entity_poly.pdbx_strand_id
1 'polypeptide(L)'
;MAEEVPTGTTAASGTRPLLIGPGSGPSPPYPYRMSGPVISGFGRGSKELGIPTANLPVDNSLTPWISSIPSGVYFGWASLLLPSTHPNYAPASGATWSLFPMVMSIGYNPFYKNDTRSAEVHVLHKFDADFYGVDMRLLVMGYIRDEKDYKGLDELVEDINFDCEVARQSLQRSGWRVKELGDGGEFEGGWLVEGEFEGEQAEKASL
;
A
#
# COMPACT_ATOMS: atom_id res chain seq x y z
N MET A 1 38.03 15.72 -18.28
CA MET A 1 38.03 14.24 -18.27
C MET A 1 36.99 13.84 -17.23
N ALA A 2 35.73 13.86 -17.64
CA ALA A 2 34.62 13.36 -16.84
C ALA A 2 34.05 12.20 -17.65
N GLU A 3 34.00 11.04 -17.02
CA GLU A 3 33.53 9.79 -17.62
C GLU A 3 32.00 9.90 -17.77
N GLU A 4 31.51 9.89 -19.01
CA GLU A 4 30.09 9.79 -19.30
C GLU A 4 29.61 8.37 -18.96
N VAL A 5 28.67 8.26 -18.03
CA VAL A 5 27.96 7.00 -17.75
C VAL A 5 26.94 6.79 -18.88
N PRO A 6 27.00 5.66 -19.62
CA PRO A 6 26.13 5.45 -20.76
C PRO A 6 24.69 5.21 -20.31
N THR A 7 23.78 6.04 -20.78
CA THR A 7 22.33 5.82 -20.70
C THR A 7 21.87 4.91 -21.85
N GLY A 8 21.45 3.69 -21.50
CA GLY A 8 20.86 2.67 -22.38
C GLY A 8 21.06 1.29 -21.76
N THR A 9 20.18 0.30 -21.79
CA THR A 9 19.19 -0.05 -22.82
C THR A 9 18.41 -1.29 -22.34
N THR A 10 17.10 -1.34 -22.67
CA THR A 10 16.18 -2.51 -22.80
C THR A 10 16.22 -3.68 -21.81
N ALA A 11 15.06 -3.98 -21.21
CA ALA A 11 14.73 -5.35 -20.83
C ALA A 11 14.03 -6.06 -22.00
N ALA A 12 14.80 -6.78 -22.82
CA ALA A 12 14.33 -7.90 -23.60
C ALA A 12 14.44 -9.17 -22.73
N SER A 13 13.39 -9.45 -21.96
CA SER A 13 13.14 -10.71 -21.24
C SER A 13 11.69 -10.64 -20.77
N GLY A 14 10.86 -11.62 -21.13
CA GLY A 14 9.43 -11.68 -20.77
C GLY A 14 9.15 -11.90 -19.28
N THR A 15 10.09 -11.55 -18.41
CA THR A 15 10.01 -11.74 -16.96
C THR A 15 9.76 -10.40 -16.29
N ARG A 16 8.75 -10.36 -15.40
CA ARG A 16 8.41 -9.16 -14.64
C ARG A 16 9.60 -8.75 -13.75
N PRO A 17 9.92 -7.45 -13.62
CA PRO A 17 11.05 -7.01 -12.80
C PRO A 17 10.75 -7.20 -11.30
N LEU A 18 11.75 -7.58 -10.52
CA LEU A 18 11.66 -7.69 -9.04
C LEU A 18 11.87 -6.36 -8.31
N LEU A 19 12.42 -5.35 -8.99
CA LEU A 19 12.67 -4.02 -8.43
C LEU A 19 11.97 -2.97 -9.28
N ILE A 20 11.25 -2.05 -8.63
CA ILE A 20 10.59 -0.92 -9.26
C ILE A 20 11.37 0.37 -9.02
N GLY A 21 11.57 1.18 -10.06
CA GLY A 21 12.12 2.52 -9.94
C GLY A 21 13.60 2.60 -9.52
N PRO A 22 14.17 3.82 -9.46
CA PRO A 22 15.60 4.04 -9.21
C PRO A 22 15.99 3.71 -7.77
N GLY A 23 17.28 3.49 -7.51
CA GLY A 23 17.78 3.21 -6.16
C GLY A 23 17.59 4.37 -5.16
N SER A 24 17.49 5.60 -5.67
CA SER A 24 17.36 6.83 -4.88
C SER A 24 16.00 7.01 -4.20
N GLY A 25 15.00 6.18 -4.51
CA GLY A 25 13.64 6.29 -3.95
C GLY A 25 12.56 6.50 -5.01
N PRO A 26 11.31 6.69 -4.58
CA PRO A 26 10.21 7.03 -5.47
C PRO A 26 10.44 8.40 -6.14
N SER A 27 9.90 8.56 -7.35
CA SER A 27 9.89 9.84 -8.07
C SER A 27 8.46 10.35 -8.22
N PRO A 28 8.25 11.67 -8.45
CA PRO A 28 6.93 12.20 -8.75
C PRO A 28 6.20 11.37 -9.83
N PRO A 29 4.91 11.09 -9.65
CA PRO A 29 4.01 11.70 -8.65
C PRO A 29 3.99 11.02 -7.26
N TYR A 30 4.86 10.04 -7.00
CA TYR A 30 4.89 9.32 -5.72
C TYR A 30 5.67 10.10 -4.64
N PRO A 31 5.32 9.92 -3.35
CA PRO A 31 4.24 9.05 -2.87
C PRO A 31 2.85 9.68 -2.97
N TYR A 32 1.84 8.87 -3.23
CA TYR A 32 0.45 9.27 -2.95
C TYR A 32 0.07 8.94 -1.51
N ARG A 33 -0.76 9.78 -0.90
CA ARG A 33 -1.29 9.60 0.46
C ARG A 33 -2.74 9.17 0.43
N MET A 34 -3.10 8.19 1.24
CA MET A 34 -4.48 7.78 1.49
C MET A 34 -4.65 7.42 2.96
N SER A 35 -5.80 7.75 3.54
CA SER A 35 -6.15 7.36 4.90
C SER A 35 -7.63 7.09 5.03
N GLY A 36 -7.99 6.28 6.02
CA GLY A 36 -9.38 5.97 6.35
C GLY A 36 -9.49 4.75 7.25
N PRO A 37 -10.66 4.52 7.85
CA PRO A 37 -10.91 3.31 8.61
C PRO A 37 -10.93 2.09 7.68
N VAL A 38 -10.45 0.95 8.17
CA VAL A 38 -10.53 -0.32 7.45
C VAL A 38 -11.97 -0.81 7.42
N ILE A 39 -12.57 -0.88 6.23
CA ILE A 39 -13.94 -1.34 6.03
C ILE A 39 -14.00 -2.80 5.57
N SER A 40 -15.13 -3.45 5.84
CA SER A 40 -15.40 -4.79 5.34
C SER A 40 -15.61 -4.76 3.83
N GLY A 41 -14.92 -5.64 3.11
CA GLY A 41 -15.17 -5.88 1.68
C GLY A 41 -16.32 -6.88 1.45
N PHE A 42 -16.40 -7.41 0.23
CA PHE A 42 -17.46 -8.34 -0.20
C PHE A 42 -17.17 -9.82 0.08
N GLY A 43 -16.18 -10.13 0.92
CA GLY A 43 -15.91 -11.52 1.36
C GLY A 43 -15.53 -12.47 0.22
N ARG A 44 -14.73 -12.03 -0.76
CA ARG A 44 -14.36 -12.83 -1.96
C ARG A 44 -13.32 -13.94 -1.71
N GLY A 45 -13.26 -14.48 -0.49
CA GLY A 45 -12.36 -15.60 -0.15
C GLY A 45 -10.87 -15.23 -0.06
N SER A 46 -10.48 -13.96 -0.15
CA SER A 46 -9.06 -13.55 -0.09
C SER A 46 -8.33 -14.03 1.17
N LYS A 47 -9.05 -14.12 2.30
CA LYS A 47 -8.58 -14.77 3.54
C LYS A 47 -8.27 -16.26 3.37
N GLU A 48 -9.13 -17.00 2.69
CA GLU A 48 -8.96 -18.44 2.44
C GLU A 48 -7.79 -18.71 1.49
N LEU A 49 -7.46 -17.73 0.63
CA LEU A 49 -6.29 -17.75 -0.24
C LEU A 49 -4.99 -17.35 0.47
N GLY A 50 -5.05 -16.99 1.75
CA GLY A 50 -3.89 -16.51 2.51
C GLY A 50 -3.47 -15.07 2.18
N ILE A 51 -4.31 -14.30 1.48
CA ILE A 51 -4.04 -12.94 1.02
C ILE A 51 -5.17 -12.01 1.48
N PRO A 52 -5.41 -11.85 2.80
CA PRO A 52 -6.48 -10.99 3.31
C PRO A 52 -6.29 -9.54 2.85
N THR A 53 -7.37 -8.90 2.40
CA THR A 53 -7.37 -7.50 1.97
C THR A 53 -8.21 -6.62 2.90
N ALA A 54 -7.65 -5.48 3.29
CA ALA A 54 -8.31 -4.37 3.94
C ALA A 54 -8.85 -3.41 2.87
N ASN A 55 -10.13 -3.06 2.94
CA ASN A 55 -10.70 -2.08 2.03
C ASN A 55 -10.62 -0.69 2.68
N LEU A 56 -10.33 0.34 1.90
CA LEU A 56 -10.43 1.73 2.37
C LEU A 56 -11.55 2.47 1.63
N PRO A 57 -12.21 3.44 2.29
CA PRO A 57 -13.16 4.30 1.62
C PRO A 57 -12.44 5.15 0.56
N VAL A 58 -13.02 5.18 -0.65
CA VAL A 58 -12.56 6.07 -1.70
C VAL A 58 -13.44 7.31 -1.70
N ASP A 59 -12.94 8.36 -1.07
CA ASP A 59 -13.56 9.68 -1.01
C ASP A 59 -12.72 10.68 -1.81
N ASN A 60 -13.32 11.34 -2.80
CA ASN A 60 -12.62 12.31 -3.65
C ASN A 60 -12.14 13.55 -2.88
N SER A 61 -12.73 13.86 -1.71
CA SER A 61 -12.29 14.94 -0.83
C SER A 61 -10.96 14.63 -0.14
N LEU A 62 -10.71 13.35 0.18
CA LEU A 62 -9.52 12.87 0.88
C LEU A 62 -8.47 12.27 -0.08
N THR A 63 -8.92 11.68 -1.18
CA THR A 63 -8.10 10.96 -2.16
C THR A 63 -8.34 11.42 -3.61
N PRO A 64 -8.25 12.72 -3.92
CA PRO A 64 -8.61 13.26 -5.24
C PRO A 64 -7.80 12.65 -6.39
N TRP A 65 -6.56 12.24 -6.13
CA TRP A 65 -5.66 11.65 -7.12
C TRP A 65 -6.14 10.28 -7.64
N ILE A 66 -6.92 9.53 -6.84
CA ILE A 66 -7.24 8.13 -7.14
C ILE A 66 -8.11 7.99 -8.41
N SER A 67 -8.85 9.04 -8.76
CA SER A 67 -9.67 9.11 -9.97
C SER A 67 -8.84 9.22 -11.26
N SER A 68 -7.60 9.71 -11.16
CA SER A 68 -6.76 10.06 -12.31
C SER A 68 -5.64 9.07 -12.59
N ILE A 69 -5.43 8.08 -11.73
CA ILE A 69 -4.36 7.09 -11.88
C ILE A 69 -4.85 5.81 -12.56
N PRO A 70 -3.97 5.04 -13.24
CA PRO A 70 -4.33 3.75 -13.81
C PRO A 70 -4.90 2.78 -12.77
N SER A 71 -5.83 1.92 -13.18
CA SER A 71 -6.12 0.72 -12.40
C SER A 71 -4.92 -0.22 -12.43
N GLY A 72 -4.73 -0.99 -11.37
CA GLY A 72 -3.64 -1.96 -11.27
C GLY A 72 -3.16 -2.16 -9.85
N VAL A 73 -1.98 -2.78 -9.76
CA VAL A 73 -1.32 -3.10 -8.49
C VAL A 73 -0.22 -2.10 -8.20
N TYR A 74 -0.27 -1.55 -7.00
CA TYR A 74 0.67 -0.61 -6.41
C TYR A 74 1.29 -1.21 -5.15
N PHE A 75 2.30 -0.55 -4.61
CA PHE A 75 2.93 -0.95 -3.36
C PHE A 75 3.36 0.26 -2.54
N GLY A 76 3.65 0.00 -1.28
CA GLY A 76 4.20 1.02 -0.41
C GLY A 76 4.14 0.65 1.06
N TRP A 77 3.88 1.65 1.89
CA TRP A 77 3.84 1.50 3.33
C TRP A 77 2.42 1.70 3.85
N ALA A 78 2.01 0.82 4.75
CA ALA A 78 0.80 0.94 5.56
C ALA A 78 1.17 1.22 7.01
N SER A 79 0.38 2.06 7.65
CA SER A 79 0.44 2.33 9.07
C SER A 79 -0.92 2.07 9.69
N LEU A 80 -0.96 1.29 10.75
CA LEU A 80 -2.18 0.89 11.45
C LEU A 80 -2.18 1.43 12.88
N LEU A 81 -3.25 2.14 13.26
CA LEU A 81 -3.47 2.56 14.64
C LEU A 81 -4.14 1.43 15.44
N LEU A 82 -3.44 0.29 15.55
CA LEU A 82 -3.96 -0.86 16.28
C LEU A 82 -4.21 -0.49 17.75
N PRO A 83 -5.30 -0.95 18.38
CA PRO A 83 -5.49 -0.75 19.81
C PRO A 83 -4.42 -1.55 20.58
N SER A 84 -4.02 -1.06 21.76
CA SER A 84 -2.99 -1.71 22.59
C SER A 84 -3.35 -3.13 23.03
N THR A 85 -4.63 -3.51 22.95
CA THR A 85 -5.14 -4.86 23.21
C THR A 85 -5.05 -5.81 22.02
N HIS A 86 -4.71 -5.32 20.82
CA HIS A 86 -4.57 -6.15 19.63
C HIS A 86 -3.32 -7.03 19.74
N PRO A 87 -3.38 -8.34 19.43
CA PRO A 87 -2.24 -9.26 19.61
C PRO A 87 -1.00 -8.87 18.80
N ASN A 88 -1.19 -8.19 17.66
CA ASN A 88 -0.09 -7.68 16.82
C ASN A 88 0.19 -6.18 17.01
N TYR A 89 -0.21 -5.58 18.14
CA TYR A 89 0.14 -4.19 18.46
C TYR A 89 1.66 -4.05 18.62
N ALA A 90 2.30 -3.37 17.66
CA ALA A 90 3.75 -3.20 17.61
C ALA A 90 4.09 -1.83 17.00
N PRO A 91 3.92 -0.74 17.77
CA PRO A 91 4.11 0.60 17.25
C PRO A 91 5.58 0.86 16.87
N ALA A 92 5.78 1.74 15.88
CA ALA A 92 7.11 2.28 15.58
C ALA A 92 7.67 3.01 16.81
N SER A 93 9.01 3.05 16.91
CA SER A 93 9.69 3.59 18.10
C SER A 93 9.25 5.03 18.39
N GLY A 94 8.64 5.26 19.56
CA GLY A 94 8.15 6.57 19.98
C GLY A 94 6.82 7.01 19.36
N ALA A 95 6.13 6.11 18.63
CA ALA A 95 4.84 6.38 18.00
C ALA A 95 3.72 5.49 18.59
N THR A 96 2.49 5.69 18.12
CA THR A 96 1.32 4.84 18.41
C THR A 96 0.96 3.90 17.27
N TRP A 97 1.48 4.18 16.07
CA TRP A 97 1.13 3.48 14.84
C TRP A 97 2.09 2.33 14.52
N SER A 98 1.56 1.22 14.02
CA SER A 98 2.34 0.04 13.60
C SER A 98 2.57 0.06 12.09
N LEU A 99 3.84 0.02 11.65
CA LEU A 99 4.25 0.16 10.25
C LEU A 99 4.49 -1.18 9.57
N PHE A 100 4.00 -1.32 8.34
CA PHE A 100 4.12 -2.54 7.53
C PHE A 100 4.28 -2.23 6.05
N PRO A 101 5.03 -3.04 5.28
CA PRO A 101 4.94 -3.00 3.83
C PRO A 101 3.56 -3.47 3.36
N MET A 102 3.09 -2.97 2.22
CA MET A 102 1.81 -3.34 1.63
C MET A 102 1.88 -3.43 0.10
N VAL A 103 0.97 -4.21 -0.47
CA VAL A 103 0.53 -4.07 -1.86
C VAL A 103 -0.92 -3.61 -1.88
N MET A 104 -1.31 -2.92 -2.94
CA MET A 104 -2.62 -2.31 -3.07
C MET A 104 -3.15 -2.52 -4.47
N SER A 105 -4.36 -3.05 -4.60
CA SER A 105 -5.11 -3.06 -5.85
C SER A 105 -6.00 -1.83 -5.90
N ILE A 106 -5.91 -1.09 -7.00
CA ILE A 106 -6.81 0.02 -7.31
C ILE A 106 -7.55 -0.33 -8.58
N GLY A 107 -8.87 -0.34 -8.50
CA GLY A 107 -9.72 -0.75 -9.62
C GLY A 107 -11.08 -0.08 -9.55
N TYR A 108 -12.09 -0.78 -10.06
CA TYR A 108 -13.48 -0.36 -9.99
C TYR A 108 -14.33 -1.42 -9.31
N ASN A 109 -15.35 -0.97 -8.59
CA ASN A 109 -16.29 -1.86 -7.92
C ASN A 109 -17.35 -2.38 -8.92
N PRO A 110 -17.36 -3.69 -9.24
CA PRO A 110 -18.30 -4.25 -10.21
C PRO A 110 -19.75 -4.24 -9.73
N PHE A 111 -20.00 -4.15 -8.42
CA PHE A 111 -21.36 -4.07 -7.88
C PHE A 111 -22.01 -2.70 -8.08
N TYR A 112 -21.21 -1.67 -8.35
CA TYR A 112 -21.68 -0.31 -8.65
C TYR A 112 -21.43 0.03 -10.12
N LYS A 113 -21.68 -0.94 -11.01
CA LYS A 113 -21.53 -0.79 -12.48
C LYS A 113 -20.15 -0.32 -12.92
N ASN A 114 -19.11 -0.54 -12.10
CA ASN A 114 -17.77 0.00 -12.30
C ASN A 114 -17.69 1.53 -12.34
N ASP A 115 -18.64 2.25 -11.73
CA ASP A 115 -18.62 3.72 -11.67
C ASP A 115 -17.86 4.25 -10.45
N THR A 116 -17.58 3.38 -9.47
CA THR A 116 -16.91 3.76 -8.21
C THR A 116 -15.55 3.08 -8.11
N ARG A 117 -14.50 3.86 -7.83
CA ARG A 117 -13.15 3.34 -7.59
C ARG A 117 -13.12 2.47 -6.33
N SER A 118 -12.29 1.44 -6.34
CA SER A 118 -12.00 0.60 -5.18
C SER A 118 -10.52 0.64 -4.83
N ALA A 119 -10.23 0.46 -3.55
CA ALA A 119 -8.90 0.47 -2.95
C ALA A 119 -8.79 -0.70 -1.96
N GLU A 120 -8.06 -1.74 -2.35
CA GLU A 120 -7.88 -2.96 -1.56
C GLU A 120 -6.41 -3.16 -1.21
N VAL A 121 -6.09 -3.19 0.09
CA VAL A 121 -4.72 -3.27 0.60
C VAL A 121 -4.48 -4.64 1.19
N HIS A 122 -3.47 -5.35 0.70
CA HIS A 122 -2.91 -6.48 1.41
C HIS A 122 -1.68 -6.01 2.17
N VAL A 123 -1.76 -6.05 3.50
CA VAL A 123 -0.62 -5.73 4.38
C VAL A 123 0.27 -6.97 4.45
N LEU A 124 1.57 -6.80 4.20
CA LEU A 124 2.55 -7.90 4.13
C LEU A 124 2.99 -8.32 5.54
N HIS A 125 2.02 -8.67 6.37
CA HIS A 125 2.19 -9.15 7.73
C HIS A 125 1.11 -10.17 8.06
N LYS A 126 1.48 -11.21 8.81
CA LYS A 126 0.53 -12.20 9.29
C LYS A 126 -0.06 -11.71 10.60
N PHE A 127 -1.33 -11.33 10.57
CA PHE A 127 -2.08 -10.93 11.76
C PHE A 127 -2.77 -12.14 12.41
N ASP A 128 -2.81 -12.14 13.74
CA ASP A 128 -3.50 -13.14 14.56
C ASP A 128 -4.96 -12.78 14.83
N ALA A 129 -5.36 -11.55 14.49
CA ALA A 129 -6.72 -11.05 14.58
C ALA A 129 -7.03 -10.03 13.47
N ASP A 130 -8.32 -9.84 13.19
CA ASP A 130 -8.79 -8.81 12.27
C ASP A 130 -8.69 -7.41 12.89
N PHE A 131 -8.53 -6.40 12.03
CA PHE A 131 -8.39 -4.99 12.41
C PHE A 131 -9.43 -4.09 11.71
N TYR A 132 -10.66 -4.58 11.50
CA TYR A 132 -11.75 -3.76 10.96
C TYR A 132 -12.02 -2.54 11.86
N GLY A 133 -12.35 -1.40 11.24
CA GLY A 133 -12.59 -0.13 11.91
C GLY A 133 -11.33 0.58 12.40
N VAL A 134 -10.17 -0.08 12.40
CA VAL A 134 -8.90 0.58 12.73
C VAL A 134 -8.53 1.58 11.64
N ASP A 135 -8.04 2.73 12.07
CA ASP A 135 -7.52 3.75 11.16
C ASP A 135 -6.24 3.27 10.48
N MET A 136 -6.20 3.43 9.16
CA MET A 136 -5.06 3.11 8.31
C MET A 136 -4.58 4.37 7.58
N ARG A 137 -3.25 4.52 7.48
CA ARG A 137 -2.58 5.48 6.59
C ARG A 137 -1.70 4.75 5.60
N LEU A 138 -1.65 5.24 4.37
CA LEU A 138 -0.90 4.64 3.28
C LEU A 138 0.00 5.68 2.60
N LEU A 139 1.26 5.31 2.39
CA LEU A 139 2.10 5.92 1.36
C LEU A 139 2.19 4.95 0.19
N VAL A 140 1.57 5.28 -0.93
CA VAL A 140 1.67 4.53 -2.18
C VAL A 140 2.93 5.00 -2.89
N MET A 141 3.93 4.14 -2.96
CA MET A 141 5.31 4.48 -3.35
C MET A 141 5.59 4.23 -4.84
N GLY A 142 4.80 3.39 -5.49
CA GLY A 142 5.00 3.06 -6.90
C GLY A 142 3.96 2.09 -7.44
N TYR A 143 4.05 1.85 -8.74
CA TYR A 143 3.19 0.97 -9.50
C TYR A 143 3.94 -0.29 -9.93
N ILE A 144 3.30 -1.46 -9.82
CA ILE A 144 3.86 -2.77 -10.17
C ILE A 144 3.40 -3.21 -11.55
N ARG A 145 2.08 -3.23 -11.79
CA ARG A 145 1.49 -3.79 -13.02
C ARG A 145 0.02 -3.43 -13.21
N ASP A 146 -0.47 -3.64 -14.43
CA ASP A 146 -1.89 -3.52 -14.77
C ASP A 146 -2.73 -4.62 -14.11
N GLU A 147 -4.04 -4.38 -14.06
CA GLU A 147 -5.02 -5.44 -13.78
C GLU A 147 -4.90 -6.56 -14.81
N LYS A 148 -5.16 -7.79 -14.38
CA LYS A 148 -5.13 -8.97 -15.24
C LYS A 148 -6.37 -9.80 -14.99
N ASP A 149 -6.90 -10.35 -16.08
CA ASP A 149 -7.88 -11.42 -16.01
C ASP A 149 -7.16 -12.75 -15.81
N TYR A 150 -7.63 -13.53 -14.84
CA TYR A 150 -7.07 -14.85 -14.55
C TYR A 150 -8.05 -15.95 -14.96
N LYS A 151 -7.52 -17.03 -15.53
CA LYS A 151 -8.33 -18.19 -15.92
C LYS A 151 -8.56 -19.16 -14.76
N GLY A 152 -7.72 -19.06 -13.73
CA GLY A 152 -7.77 -19.90 -12.55
C GLY A 152 -7.22 -19.19 -11.32
N LEU A 153 -7.52 -19.78 -10.16
CA LEU A 153 -7.13 -19.24 -8.87
C LEU A 153 -5.61 -19.28 -8.64
N ASP A 154 -4.94 -20.32 -9.13
CA ASP A 154 -3.50 -20.51 -8.94
C ASP A 154 -2.69 -19.39 -9.62
N GLU A 155 -3.05 -19.01 -10.86
CA GLU A 155 -2.40 -17.91 -11.60
C GLU A 155 -2.55 -16.57 -10.85
N LEU A 156 -3.73 -16.33 -10.25
CA LEU A 156 -3.99 -15.13 -9.44
C LEU A 156 -3.08 -15.12 -8.19
N VAL A 157 -3.01 -16.23 -7.47
CA VAL A 157 -2.21 -16.36 -6.24
C VAL A 157 -0.72 -16.22 -6.56
N GLU A 158 -0.24 -16.83 -7.65
CA GLU A 158 1.15 -16.69 -8.11
C GLU A 158 1.51 -15.23 -8.39
N ASP A 159 0.68 -14.51 -9.15
CA ASP A 159 0.96 -13.12 -9.48
C ASP A 159 0.90 -12.20 -8.25
N ILE A 160 0.00 -12.43 -7.29
CA ILE A 160 -0.05 -11.66 -6.04
C ILE A 160 1.19 -11.95 -5.17
N ASN A 161 1.62 -13.21 -5.07
CA ASN A 161 2.83 -13.54 -4.33
C ASN A 161 4.06 -12.86 -4.94
N PHE A 162 4.12 -12.80 -6.28
CA PHE A 162 5.15 -12.05 -6.98
C PHE A 162 5.05 -10.54 -6.70
N ASP A 163 3.85 -9.96 -6.70
CA ASP A 163 3.62 -8.55 -6.35
C ASP A 163 4.15 -8.24 -4.94
N CYS A 164 3.88 -9.13 -3.98
CA CYS A 164 4.37 -9.00 -2.62
C CYS A 164 5.90 -9.06 -2.56
N GLU A 165 6.53 -9.93 -3.35
CA GLU A 165 7.99 -10.02 -3.42
C GLU A 165 8.60 -8.75 -4.02
N VAL A 166 8.01 -8.21 -5.10
CA VAL A 166 8.42 -6.92 -5.69
C VAL A 166 8.36 -5.81 -4.63
N ALA A 167 7.27 -5.76 -3.85
CA ALA A 167 7.13 -4.77 -2.78
C ALA A 167 8.22 -4.93 -1.71
N ARG A 168 8.47 -6.15 -1.22
CA ARG A 168 9.52 -6.40 -0.21
C ARG A 168 10.89 -5.98 -0.71
N GLN A 169 11.27 -6.42 -1.91
CA GLN A 169 12.58 -6.12 -2.49
C GLN A 169 12.74 -4.63 -2.77
N SER A 170 11.71 -3.98 -3.29
CA SER A 170 11.77 -2.55 -3.62
C SER A 170 11.88 -1.68 -2.38
N LEU A 171 11.13 -1.99 -1.31
CA LEU A 171 11.03 -1.20 -0.07
C LEU A 171 12.17 -1.42 0.93
N GLN A 172 12.98 -2.46 0.76
CA GLN A 172 14.16 -2.68 1.61
C GLN A 172 15.38 -1.82 1.21
N ARG A 173 15.37 -1.21 0.01
CA ARG A 173 16.42 -0.29 -0.43
C ARG A 173 16.36 1.01 0.37
N SER A 174 17.51 1.58 0.72
CA SER A 174 17.59 2.74 1.63
C SER A 174 16.72 3.92 1.18
N GLY A 175 16.77 4.31 -0.09
CA GLY A 175 15.95 5.40 -0.65
C GLY A 175 14.44 5.17 -0.66
N TRP A 176 13.98 3.93 -0.45
CA TRP A 176 12.55 3.55 -0.42
C TRP A 176 12.05 3.22 0.98
N ARG A 177 12.99 2.91 1.88
CA ARG A 177 12.72 2.54 3.25
C ARG A 177 12.50 3.77 4.09
N VAL A 178 11.41 3.77 4.86
CA VAL A 178 11.05 4.86 5.77
C VAL A 178 12.02 4.93 6.95
N LYS A 179 12.42 6.15 7.34
CA LYS A 179 13.33 6.40 8.48
C LYS A 179 12.76 5.92 9.81
N GLU A 180 11.45 5.92 9.94
CA GLU A 180 10.69 5.64 11.16
C GLU A 180 10.78 4.17 11.60
N LEU A 181 11.30 3.29 10.75
CA LEU A 181 11.66 1.92 11.14
C LEU A 181 12.99 1.85 11.93
N GLY A 182 13.81 2.91 11.89
CA GLY A 182 15.04 3.04 12.69
C GLY A 182 16.22 2.16 12.23
N ASP A 183 16.14 1.54 11.05
CA ASP A 183 17.08 0.52 10.58
C ASP A 183 17.66 0.82 9.18
N GLY A 184 18.01 2.09 8.93
CA GLY A 184 18.79 2.50 7.75
C GLY A 184 17.97 2.99 6.55
N GLY A 185 16.69 3.33 6.75
CA GLY A 185 15.90 4.03 5.73
C GLY A 185 16.32 5.49 5.53
N GLU A 186 16.14 6.00 4.31
CA GLU A 186 16.42 7.38 3.93
C GLU A 186 15.16 8.15 3.55
N PHE A 187 14.02 7.47 3.34
CA PHE A 187 12.77 8.10 2.95
C PHE A 187 12.05 8.71 4.16
N GLU A 188 11.62 9.96 4.06
CA GLU A 188 10.87 10.66 5.11
C GLU A 188 9.42 10.16 5.17
N GLY A 189 9.11 9.32 6.15
CA GLY A 189 7.81 8.67 6.31
C GLY A 189 6.94 9.24 7.43
N GLY A 190 7.36 10.32 8.11
CA GLY A 190 6.75 10.83 9.36
C GLY A 190 5.22 10.94 9.34
N TRP A 191 4.62 11.31 8.21
CA TRP A 191 3.15 11.35 8.05
C TRP A 191 2.44 10.01 8.40
N LEU A 192 3.12 8.87 8.25
CA LEU A 192 2.56 7.57 8.62
C LEU A 192 2.43 7.36 10.13
N VAL A 193 3.22 8.05 10.96
CA VAL A 193 3.31 7.76 12.40
C VAL A 193 3.11 8.96 13.31
N GLU A 194 3.17 10.17 12.74
CA GLU A 194 3.06 11.43 13.48
C GLU A 194 1.67 12.07 13.32
N GLY A 195 1.25 12.83 14.33
CA GLY A 195 0.00 13.60 14.31
C GLY A 195 -1.25 12.77 14.60
N GLU A 196 -2.30 13.46 15.07
CA GLU A 196 -3.61 12.86 15.34
C GLU A 196 -4.28 12.41 14.02
N PHE A 197 -5.14 11.40 14.10
CA PHE A 197 -5.95 11.02 12.95
C PHE A 197 -7.04 12.07 12.72
N GLU A 198 -7.04 12.72 11.55
CA GLU A 198 -7.98 13.82 11.26
C GLU A 198 -9.46 13.37 11.14
N GLY A 199 -9.74 12.06 11.21
CA GLY A 199 -11.08 11.49 11.09
C GLY A 199 -12.04 11.75 12.25
N GLU A 200 -11.57 12.25 13.39
CA GLU A 200 -12.41 12.44 14.59
C GLU A 200 -13.07 13.82 14.69
N GLN A 201 -12.75 14.77 13.79
CA GLN A 201 -13.30 16.13 13.84
C GLN A 201 -14.74 16.25 13.30
N ALA A 202 -15.30 15.20 12.69
CA ALA A 202 -16.65 15.26 12.11
C ALA A 202 -17.80 15.04 13.12
N GLU A 203 -17.55 14.47 14.31
CA GLU A 203 -18.64 14.11 15.25
C GLU A 203 -18.82 15.11 16.41
N LYS A 204 -17.89 16.06 16.60
CA LYS A 204 -17.98 17.07 17.69
C LYS A 204 -18.60 18.42 17.27
N ALA A 205 -19.09 18.54 16.04
CA ALA A 205 -19.73 19.77 15.53
C ALA A 205 -21.27 19.76 15.58
N SER A 206 -21.91 18.86 16.34
CA SER A 206 -23.38 18.78 16.42
C SER A 206 -23.94 18.61 17.84
N LEU A 207 -23.28 19.18 18.85
CA LEU A 207 -23.87 19.40 20.18
C LEU A 207 -23.87 20.88 20.55
#